data_AF-A0A970BPJ7-F1
#
_entry.id   AF-A0A970BPJ7-F1
#
_cell.length_a   1.000
_cell.length_b   1.000
_cell.length_c   1.000
_cell.angle_alpha   90.00
_cell.angle_beta   90.00
_cell.angle_gamma   90.00
#
_symmetry.space_group_name_H-M   'P 1'
#
loop_
_entity.id
_entity.type
_entity.pdbx_description
1 polymer ?
#
loop_
_entity_poly.entity_id
_entity_poly.type
_entity_poly.pdbx_seq_one_letter_code
_entity_poly.pdbx_strand_id
1 'polypeptide(L)'
;ISCYATPTVKSKIRAEPIQLLGLDLETEPTTAELKLIGVWDGNEYQHFYNKDFVEVLYFIVAHCIEHNKSIAYWNRLDPFVLYKQLLLRLPPDEQRKSMARYGKIAGVWNKRAGAWSVKPVIEIEIGDEHYFGISNVIRSSMQFFYRRKDDKWLNKVWAYDIACMYQNGIEKEMRDRQHIFGYYSKIAEEAHVIDWTKFDNDRDYMAMVLQSNMLDARAAYDLGMLIQDEFFTAFKHYPANLISQGSLARSAIVATIYNKYLPRYKTEKKLWQKVQAEVQAIGLINYYDEWAERFGPEVLKDLYCLVCESYSGGYIETIRYGYSQSGYFADLTSAYPAVAIDLYDLRGCRITTGKGPPPHIKNSYCFIRGDVNIPLTVNYHPITVKHPIDKATNVRPVGEYRASYTIEERDYLISQGATFENEVWYNIQTTGKKSPLADCVKTFTDLRTKLLAEGNSAQYMAKIANNSIYGITYEAVDTFDELADGDVIRTGYRAGEFFNPIFAAIITSYTRIKLALAAQKIEDAGGLPILLMTD
;
A
#
# COMPACT_ATOMS: atom_id res chain seq x y z
N ILE A 1 18.81 -14.52 6.39
CA ILE A 1 18.36 -13.48 5.42
C ILE A 1 16.85 -13.31 5.58
N SER A 2 16.41 -12.43 6.48
CA SER A 2 14.98 -12.07 6.67
C SER A 2 14.67 -10.63 6.25
N CYS A 3 15.69 -9.87 5.80
CA CYS A 3 15.62 -8.43 5.56
C CYS A 3 14.92 -8.05 4.23
N TYR A 4 14.61 -9.02 3.37
CA TYR A 4 13.98 -8.79 2.06
C TYR A 4 12.76 -9.70 1.86
N ALA A 5 11.73 -9.20 1.19
CA ALA A 5 10.63 -10.03 0.72
C ALA A 5 10.95 -10.63 -0.65
N THR A 6 10.78 -11.95 -0.80
CA THR A 6 10.91 -12.62 -2.09
C THR A 6 9.60 -12.52 -2.87
N PRO A 7 9.62 -12.10 -4.15
CA PRO A 7 8.41 -12.06 -4.96
C PRO A 7 7.84 -13.47 -5.14
N THR A 8 6.59 -13.68 -4.73
CA THR A 8 5.84 -14.91 -4.99
C THR A 8 4.74 -14.62 -6.00
N VAL A 9 4.95 -14.94 -7.28
CA VAL A 9 4.05 -14.45 -8.35
C VAL A 9 2.71 -15.18 -8.44
N LYS A 10 2.70 -16.52 -8.25
CA LYS A 10 1.48 -17.32 -8.41
C LYS A 10 0.38 -16.96 -7.40
N SER A 11 0.78 -16.47 -6.23
CA SER A 11 -0.13 -16.09 -5.15
C SER A 11 -0.63 -14.65 -5.25
N LYS A 12 -0.34 -13.91 -6.34
CA LYS A 12 -0.77 -12.51 -6.52
C LYS A 12 -2.03 -12.36 -7.36
N ILE A 13 -2.40 -13.36 -8.15
CA ILE A 13 -3.57 -13.31 -9.02
C ILE A 13 -4.40 -14.59 -8.87
N ARG A 14 -5.69 -14.50 -9.17
CA ARG A 14 -6.65 -15.60 -9.11
C ARG A 14 -7.42 -15.73 -10.41
N ALA A 15 -7.91 -16.94 -10.68
CA ALA A 15 -8.84 -17.22 -11.77
C ALA A 15 -10.29 -16.84 -11.38
N GLU A 16 -10.63 -16.99 -10.11
CA GLU A 16 -11.97 -16.73 -9.56
C GLU A 16 -11.92 -15.64 -8.48
N PRO A 17 -13.00 -14.85 -8.32
CA PRO A 17 -13.07 -13.84 -7.29
C PRO A 17 -13.03 -14.46 -5.90
N ILE A 18 -12.58 -13.68 -4.93
CA ILE A 18 -12.72 -13.95 -3.51
C ILE A 18 -14.21 -13.80 -3.20
N GLN A 19 -14.84 -14.90 -2.79
CA GLN A 19 -16.21 -14.86 -2.30
C GLN A 19 -16.25 -14.11 -0.97
N LEU A 20 -17.24 -13.25 -0.79
CA LEU A 20 -17.34 -12.38 0.38
C LEU A 20 -18.56 -12.69 1.24
N LEU A 21 -18.47 -12.31 2.51
CA LEU A 21 -19.57 -12.13 3.44
C LEU A 21 -19.49 -10.66 3.89
N GLY A 22 -20.50 -9.87 3.56
CA GLY A 22 -20.59 -8.48 4.03
C GLY A 22 -20.93 -8.47 5.52
N LEU A 23 -20.31 -7.59 6.28
CA LEU A 23 -20.49 -7.48 7.72
C LEU A 23 -20.64 -6.01 8.10
N ASP A 24 -21.60 -5.75 8.97
CA ASP A 24 -21.83 -4.45 9.59
C ASP A 24 -22.12 -4.60 11.09
N LEU A 25 -21.73 -3.60 11.87
CA LEU A 25 -21.73 -3.63 13.33
C LEU A 25 -22.45 -2.41 13.89
N GLU A 26 -23.33 -2.63 14.87
CA GLU A 26 -23.92 -1.54 15.65
C GLU A 26 -23.44 -1.55 17.09
N THR A 27 -23.15 -0.36 17.61
CA THR A 27 -22.60 -0.18 18.95
C THR A 27 -23.45 0.79 19.78
N GLU A 28 -23.37 0.66 21.09
CA GLU A 28 -23.84 1.68 22.03
C GLU A 28 -23.00 2.96 21.84
N PRO A 29 -23.60 4.09 21.42
CA PRO A 29 -22.86 5.30 21.05
C PRO A 29 -22.01 5.88 22.20
N THR A 30 -22.39 5.64 23.46
CA THR A 30 -21.67 6.18 24.63
C THR A 30 -20.53 5.29 25.14
N THR A 31 -20.65 3.97 25.01
CA THR A 31 -19.70 2.99 25.59
C THR A 31 -18.89 2.22 24.54
N ALA A 32 -19.29 2.32 23.28
CA ALA A 32 -18.82 1.48 22.18
C ALA A 32 -18.94 -0.02 22.52
N GLU A 33 -19.97 -0.40 23.29
CA GLU A 33 -20.35 -1.80 23.49
C GLU A 33 -21.00 -2.31 22.20
N LEU A 34 -20.56 -3.47 21.70
CA LEU A 34 -21.16 -4.10 20.54
C LEU A 34 -22.55 -4.64 20.91
N LYS A 35 -23.57 -4.32 20.10
CA LYS A 35 -24.97 -4.69 20.37
C LYS A 35 -25.60 -5.48 19.23
N LEU A 36 -25.14 -5.30 17.99
CA LEU A 36 -25.65 -6.00 16.80
C LEU A 36 -24.50 -6.37 15.87
N ILE A 37 -24.52 -7.60 15.35
CA ILE A 37 -23.76 -7.98 14.15
C ILE A 37 -24.76 -8.36 13.06
N GLY A 38 -24.68 -7.72 11.91
CA GLY A 38 -25.36 -8.14 10.70
C GLY A 38 -24.40 -8.72 9.69
N VAL A 39 -24.86 -9.74 8.95
CA VAL A 39 -24.11 -10.34 7.86
C VAL A 39 -24.98 -10.50 6.61
N TRP A 40 -24.40 -10.23 5.45
CA TRP A 40 -24.99 -10.45 4.14
C TRP A 40 -24.14 -11.44 3.36
N ASP A 41 -24.71 -12.57 2.95
CA ASP A 41 -23.95 -13.67 2.34
C ASP A 41 -23.93 -13.68 0.81
N GLY A 42 -24.58 -12.68 0.21
CA GLY A 42 -24.86 -12.57 -1.22
C GLY A 42 -26.34 -12.74 -1.55
N ASN A 43 -27.08 -13.45 -0.70
CA ASN A 43 -28.50 -13.78 -0.93
C ASN A 43 -29.38 -13.39 0.25
N GLU A 44 -28.94 -13.69 1.47
CA GLU A 44 -29.74 -13.53 2.68
C GLU A 44 -29.01 -12.69 3.73
N TYR A 45 -29.82 -11.96 4.51
CA TYR A 45 -29.38 -11.21 5.68
C TYR A 45 -29.62 -12.02 6.95
N GLN A 46 -28.62 -12.08 7.80
CA GLN A 46 -28.73 -12.63 9.14
C GLN A 46 -28.22 -11.62 10.15
N HIS A 47 -28.81 -11.58 11.34
CA HIS A 47 -28.40 -10.66 12.39
C HIS A 47 -28.37 -11.33 13.76
N PHE A 48 -27.50 -10.82 14.62
CA PHE A 48 -27.28 -11.33 15.97
C PHE A 48 -27.33 -10.16 16.94
N TYR A 49 -28.37 -10.11 17.78
CA TYR A 49 -28.61 -9.05 18.75
C TYR A 49 -28.47 -9.58 20.19
N ASN A 50 -27.76 -8.84 21.06
CA ASN A 50 -27.52 -9.19 22.47
C ASN A 50 -27.10 -10.67 22.67
N LYS A 51 -26.11 -11.11 21.90
CA LYS A 51 -25.53 -12.45 21.97
C LYS A 51 -24.12 -12.40 22.56
N ASP A 52 -23.56 -13.58 22.83
CA ASP A 52 -22.13 -13.72 22.98
C ASP A 52 -21.45 -13.45 21.62
N PHE A 53 -21.00 -12.22 21.41
CA PHE A 53 -20.43 -11.81 20.13
C PHE A 53 -19.10 -12.50 19.78
N VAL A 54 -18.41 -13.05 20.79
CA VAL A 54 -17.20 -13.83 20.55
C VAL A 54 -17.56 -15.18 19.93
N GLU A 55 -18.58 -15.86 20.46
CA GLU A 55 -19.10 -17.10 19.88
C GLU A 55 -19.72 -16.88 18.50
N VAL A 56 -20.52 -15.82 18.33
CA VAL A 56 -21.09 -15.44 17.03
C VAL A 56 -19.98 -15.22 15.99
N LEU A 57 -18.92 -14.47 16.34
CA LEU A 57 -17.80 -14.23 15.45
C LEU A 57 -17.04 -15.52 15.11
N TYR A 58 -16.87 -16.43 16.07
CA TYR A 58 -16.32 -17.76 15.82
C TYR A 58 -17.15 -18.54 14.79
N PHE A 59 -18.49 -18.56 14.91
CA PHE A 59 -19.37 -19.26 13.96
C PHE A 59 -19.36 -18.60 12.57
N ILE A 60 -19.35 -17.27 12.49
CA ILE A 60 -19.21 -16.54 11.22
C ILE A 60 -17.89 -16.92 10.53
N VAL A 61 -16.78 -16.93 11.28
CA VAL A 61 -15.46 -17.31 10.77
C VAL A 61 -15.45 -18.79 10.31
N ALA A 62 -16.01 -19.70 11.11
CA ALA A 62 -16.12 -21.11 10.75
C ALA A 62 -16.94 -21.31 9.47
N HIS A 63 -18.08 -20.63 9.35
CA HIS A 63 -18.91 -20.64 8.14
C HIS A 63 -18.13 -20.12 6.92
N CYS A 64 -17.44 -18.99 7.05
CA CYS A 64 -16.62 -18.48 5.94
C CYS A 64 -15.54 -19.49 5.50
N ILE A 65 -14.90 -20.18 6.44
CA ILE A 65 -13.89 -21.20 6.13
C ILE A 65 -14.50 -22.40 5.41
N GLU A 66 -15.63 -22.92 5.90
CA GLU A 66 -16.34 -24.06 5.29
C GLU A 66 -16.80 -23.75 3.87
N HIS A 67 -17.25 -22.53 3.62
CA HIS A 67 -17.75 -22.07 2.31
C HIS A 67 -16.71 -21.31 1.47
N ASN A 68 -15.44 -21.31 1.86
CA ASN A 68 -14.34 -20.62 1.16
C ASN A 68 -14.64 -19.12 0.86
N LYS A 69 -15.30 -18.44 1.80
CA LYS A 69 -15.58 -17.00 1.79
C LYS A 69 -14.56 -16.24 2.64
N SER A 70 -14.38 -14.96 2.35
CA SER A 70 -13.73 -13.97 3.22
C SER A 70 -14.77 -12.98 3.73
N ILE A 71 -14.43 -12.17 4.74
CA ILE A 71 -15.34 -11.16 5.30
C ILE A 71 -14.98 -9.80 4.68
N ALA A 72 -15.97 -8.95 4.45
CA ALA A 72 -15.80 -7.56 4.03
C ALA A 72 -16.60 -6.63 4.95
N TYR A 73 -15.96 -5.57 5.43
CA TYR A 73 -16.59 -4.50 6.21
C TYR A 73 -16.12 -3.13 5.70
N TRP A 74 -16.89 -2.09 6.00
CA TRP A 74 -16.69 -0.78 5.38
C TRP A 74 -15.67 0.10 6.09
N ASN A 75 -15.33 -0.08 7.37
CA ASN A 75 -14.50 0.93 8.02
C ASN A 75 -13.43 0.37 8.97
N ARG A 76 -12.49 1.26 9.33
CA ARG A 76 -11.36 0.97 10.22
C ARG A 76 -11.74 0.85 11.71
N LEU A 77 -12.95 1.22 12.12
CA LEU A 77 -13.44 1.10 13.49
C LEU A 77 -13.97 -0.31 13.77
N ASP A 78 -14.66 -0.92 12.80
CA ASP A 78 -15.17 -2.29 12.89
C ASP A 78 -14.12 -3.31 13.40
N PRO A 79 -12.89 -3.36 12.85
CA PRO A 79 -11.88 -4.28 13.33
C PRO A 79 -11.45 -4.01 14.78
N PHE A 80 -11.47 -2.75 15.26
CA PHE A 80 -11.20 -2.44 16.66
C PHE A 80 -12.33 -2.88 17.58
N VAL A 81 -13.59 -2.73 17.16
CA VAL A 81 -14.75 -3.19 17.93
C VAL A 81 -14.72 -4.71 18.09
N LEU A 82 -14.45 -5.45 17.01
CA LEU A 82 -14.30 -6.92 17.05
C LEU A 82 -13.10 -7.35 17.90
N TYR A 83 -11.96 -6.67 17.76
CA TYR A 83 -10.78 -6.96 18.56
C TYR A 83 -11.00 -6.72 20.06
N LYS A 84 -11.72 -5.64 20.42
CA LYS A 84 -12.14 -5.34 21.80
C LYS A 84 -12.92 -6.51 22.41
N GLN A 85 -13.82 -7.15 21.65
CA GLN A 85 -14.59 -8.30 22.16
C GLN A 85 -13.68 -9.47 22.58
N LEU A 86 -12.63 -9.74 21.79
CA LEU A 86 -11.65 -10.77 22.13
C LEU A 86 -10.77 -10.37 23.31
N LEU A 87 -10.32 -9.11 23.38
CA LEU A 87 -9.52 -8.59 24.49
C LEU A 87 -10.24 -8.72 25.83
N LEU A 88 -11.54 -8.45 25.87
CA LEU A 88 -12.35 -8.53 27.10
C LEU A 88 -12.44 -9.95 27.68
N ARG A 89 -12.05 -10.99 26.92
CA ARG A 89 -11.95 -12.39 27.39
C ARG A 89 -10.61 -12.70 28.06
N LEU A 90 -9.63 -11.81 27.96
CA LEU A 90 -8.30 -12.01 28.52
C LEU A 90 -8.11 -11.29 29.85
N PRO A 91 -7.24 -11.78 30.74
CA PRO A 91 -6.80 -11.02 31.89
C PRO A 91 -5.97 -9.78 31.47
N PRO A 92 -5.90 -8.73 32.29
CA PRO A 92 -5.27 -7.45 31.94
C PRO A 92 -3.84 -7.55 31.39
N ASP A 93 -3.03 -8.46 31.93
CA ASP A 93 -1.64 -8.64 31.47
C ASP A 93 -1.57 -9.20 30.04
N GLU A 94 -2.45 -10.13 29.68
CA GLU A 94 -2.52 -10.68 28.32
C GLU A 94 -3.19 -9.71 27.34
N GLN A 95 -4.12 -8.86 27.82
CA GLN A 95 -4.64 -7.75 27.01
C GLN A 95 -3.51 -6.81 26.57
N ARG A 96 -2.64 -6.40 27.51
CA ARG A 96 -1.48 -5.53 27.21
C ARG A 96 -0.55 -6.17 26.16
N LYS A 97 -0.20 -7.45 26.31
CA LYS A 97 0.65 -8.16 25.34
C LYS A 97 -0.01 -8.27 23.98
N SER A 98 -1.31 -8.57 23.93
CA SER A 98 -2.07 -8.62 22.69
C SER A 98 -2.05 -7.26 21.98
N MET A 99 -2.32 -6.17 22.70
CA MET A 99 -2.29 -4.81 22.15
C MET A 99 -0.90 -4.43 21.64
N ALA A 100 0.17 -4.87 22.33
CA ALA A 100 1.54 -4.66 21.88
C ALA A 100 1.84 -5.35 20.54
N ARG A 101 1.20 -6.50 20.25
CA ARG A 101 1.34 -7.26 18.99
C ARG A 101 0.49 -6.70 17.84
N TYR A 102 -0.63 -6.02 18.14
CA TYR A 102 -1.60 -5.59 17.13
C TYR A 102 -0.95 -4.75 16.02
N GLY A 103 -1.06 -5.22 14.77
CA GLY A 103 -0.48 -4.57 13.59
C GLY A 103 1.06 -4.66 13.46
N LYS A 104 1.75 -5.33 14.40
CA LYS A 104 3.22 -5.42 14.46
C LYS A 104 3.74 -6.84 14.32
N ILE A 105 3.10 -7.80 15.00
CA ILE A 105 3.50 -9.20 15.02
C ILE A 105 2.41 -10.05 14.35
N ALA A 106 2.84 -10.89 13.39
CA ALA A 106 2.00 -11.89 12.75
C ALA A 106 2.31 -13.27 13.33
N GLY A 107 1.29 -13.97 13.81
CA GLY A 107 1.40 -15.32 14.34
C GLY A 107 1.83 -16.32 13.26
N VAL A 108 2.82 -17.14 13.62
CA VAL A 108 3.39 -18.19 12.75
C VAL A 108 3.08 -19.55 13.34
N TRP A 109 2.20 -20.29 12.69
CA TRP A 109 1.82 -21.65 13.11
C TRP A 109 2.76 -22.70 12.51
N ASN A 110 3.38 -23.51 13.37
CA ASN A 110 4.18 -24.65 12.96
C ASN A 110 3.30 -25.90 12.89
N LYS A 111 2.90 -26.24 11.66
CA LYS A 111 2.04 -27.41 11.37
C LYS A 111 2.65 -28.75 11.79
N ARG A 112 3.97 -28.87 11.82
CA ARG A 112 4.64 -30.11 12.26
C ARG A 112 4.59 -30.26 13.77
N ALA A 113 4.78 -29.16 14.49
CA ALA A 113 4.74 -29.12 15.94
C ALA A 113 3.31 -29.03 16.51
N GLY A 114 2.33 -28.61 15.70
CA GLY A 114 0.97 -28.32 16.20
C GLY A 114 0.98 -27.15 17.21
N ALA A 115 1.86 -26.18 17.01
CA ALA A 115 2.08 -25.09 17.96
C ALA A 115 2.48 -23.79 17.26
N TRP A 116 2.29 -22.66 17.95
CA TRP A 116 2.78 -21.35 17.52
C TRP A 116 4.31 -21.28 17.65
N SER A 117 5.00 -21.01 16.54
CA SER A 117 6.41 -20.58 16.56
C SER A 117 6.54 -19.09 16.88
N VAL A 118 5.55 -18.30 16.49
CA VAL A 118 5.36 -16.91 16.92
C VAL A 118 3.91 -16.80 17.34
N LYS A 119 3.66 -16.30 18.56
CA LYS A 119 2.29 -16.17 19.10
C LYS A 119 1.42 -15.28 18.20
N PRO A 120 0.11 -15.57 18.10
CA PRO A 120 -0.81 -14.73 17.34
C PRO A 120 -1.04 -13.40 18.06
N VAL A 121 -1.75 -12.48 17.39
CA VAL A 121 -2.17 -11.21 18.01
C VAL A 121 -3.02 -11.51 19.25
N ILE A 122 -3.98 -12.43 19.12
CA ILE A 122 -4.81 -12.91 20.22
C ILE A 122 -5.27 -14.35 19.96
N GLU A 123 -5.31 -15.18 20.99
CA GLU A 123 -5.93 -16.51 21.02
C GLU A 123 -6.74 -16.62 22.31
N ILE A 124 -7.96 -17.13 22.20
CA ILE A 124 -8.86 -17.38 23.32
C ILE A 124 -9.46 -18.78 23.18
N GLU A 125 -9.89 -19.36 24.29
CA GLU A 125 -10.61 -20.63 24.34
C GLU A 125 -12.11 -20.39 24.10
N ILE A 126 -12.73 -21.24 23.27
CA ILE A 126 -14.16 -21.26 22.98
C ILE A 126 -14.67 -22.66 23.37
N GLY A 127 -15.32 -22.74 24.53
CA GLY A 127 -15.61 -24.03 25.17
C GLY A 127 -14.34 -24.82 25.50
N ASP A 128 -14.46 -26.15 25.55
CA ASP A 128 -13.37 -27.01 26.08
C ASP A 128 -12.35 -27.46 25.01
N GLU A 129 -12.71 -27.38 23.72
CA GLU A 129 -11.93 -28.01 22.65
C GLU A 129 -11.49 -27.06 21.52
N HIS A 130 -11.99 -25.82 21.49
CA HIS A 130 -11.74 -24.90 20.38
C HIS A 130 -10.94 -23.67 20.84
N TYR A 131 -10.07 -23.21 19.93
CA TYR A 131 -9.31 -21.99 20.07
C TYR A 131 -9.63 -21.06 18.90
N PHE A 132 -9.86 -19.79 19.20
CA PHE A 132 -10.25 -18.77 18.23
C PHE A 132 -9.44 -17.49 18.45
N GLY A 133 -9.21 -16.72 17.39
CA GLY A 133 -8.60 -15.40 17.55
C GLY A 133 -8.11 -14.77 16.25
N ILE A 134 -7.16 -13.86 16.38
CA ILE A 134 -6.58 -13.08 15.27
C ILE A 134 -5.11 -13.43 15.15
N SER A 135 -4.72 -13.95 13.99
CA SER A 135 -3.33 -14.35 13.74
C SER A 135 -2.51 -13.20 13.20
N ASN A 136 -3.11 -12.29 12.44
CA ASN A 136 -2.39 -11.17 11.82
C ASN A 136 -3.33 -9.99 11.59
N VAL A 137 -2.78 -8.78 11.64
CA VAL A 137 -3.48 -7.55 11.27
C VAL A 137 -2.57 -6.77 10.34
N ILE A 138 -3.06 -6.42 9.16
CA ILE A 138 -2.33 -5.59 8.20
C ILE A 138 -3.21 -4.38 7.89
N ARG A 139 -2.74 -3.20 8.33
CA ARG A 139 -3.55 -1.98 8.37
C ARG A 139 -4.81 -2.23 9.21
N SER A 140 -5.99 -2.07 8.63
CA SER A 140 -7.29 -2.36 9.23
C SER A 140 -7.78 -3.78 8.92
N SER A 141 -7.21 -4.49 7.95
CA SER A 141 -7.61 -5.86 7.60
C SER A 141 -7.10 -6.89 8.62
N MET A 142 -7.94 -7.84 9.02
CA MET A 142 -7.62 -8.84 10.04
C MET A 142 -7.67 -10.26 9.48
N GLN A 143 -6.75 -11.12 9.92
CA GLN A 143 -6.78 -12.55 9.62
C GLN A 143 -7.21 -13.33 10.86
N PHE A 144 -8.48 -13.71 10.90
CA PHE A 144 -9.01 -14.60 11.92
C PHE A 144 -8.51 -16.02 11.72
N PHE A 145 -8.49 -16.78 12.81
CA PHE A 145 -8.24 -18.21 12.78
C PHE A 145 -9.07 -18.95 13.81
N TYR A 146 -9.29 -20.24 13.56
CA TYR A 146 -9.65 -21.18 14.62
C TYR A 146 -8.93 -22.52 14.44
N ARG A 147 -8.84 -23.28 15.54
CA ARG A 147 -8.32 -24.65 15.58
C ARG A 147 -8.98 -25.43 16.72
N ARG A 148 -8.98 -26.75 16.64
CA ARG A 148 -9.24 -27.61 17.80
C ARG A 148 -7.95 -27.88 18.57
N LYS A 149 -8.08 -28.34 19.82
CA LYS A 149 -6.94 -28.62 20.71
C LYS A 149 -5.87 -29.51 20.10
N ASP A 150 -6.26 -30.51 19.32
CA ASP A 150 -5.35 -31.50 18.69
C ASP A 150 -5.10 -31.25 17.19
N ASP A 151 -5.62 -30.15 16.64
CA ASP A 151 -5.47 -29.86 15.22
C ASP A 151 -4.02 -29.46 14.90
N LYS A 152 -3.43 -30.15 13.92
CA LYS A 152 -2.13 -29.74 13.33
C LYS A 152 -2.27 -28.60 12.34
N TRP A 153 -3.49 -28.31 11.91
CA TRP A 153 -3.80 -27.30 10.91
C TRP A 153 -4.49 -26.11 11.55
N LEU A 154 -4.29 -24.95 10.96
CA LEU A 154 -4.90 -23.71 11.40
C LEU A 154 -5.84 -23.24 10.29
N ASN A 155 -7.13 -23.16 10.60
CA ASN A 155 -8.11 -22.64 9.65
C ASN A 155 -8.08 -21.12 9.73
N LYS A 156 -8.07 -20.45 8.58
CA LYS A 156 -7.85 -18.99 8.50
C LYS A 156 -8.78 -18.34 7.50
N VAL A 157 -9.26 -17.16 7.85
CA VAL A 157 -10.05 -16.30 6.97
C VAL A 157 -9.59 -14.86 7.08
N TRP A 158 -9.57 -14.15 5.95
CA TRP A 158 -9.35 -12.70 5.95
C TRP A 158 -10.68 -11.96 6.11
N ALA A 159 -10.64 -10.88 6.87
CA ALA A 159 -11.68 -9.88 6.95
C ALA A 159 -11.09 -8.55 6.47
N TYR A 160 -11.60 -8.04 5.35
CA TYR A 160 -11.05 -6.91 4.61
C TYR A 160 -11.79 -5.61 4.93
N ASP A 161 -11.02 -4.56 5.18
CA ASP A 161 -11.49 -3.16 5.12
C ASP A 161 -11.54 -2.73 3.66
N ILE A 162 -12.74 -2.70 3.07
CA ILE A 162 -12.88 -2.37 1.65
C ILE A 162 -12.89 -0.86 1.39
N ALA A 163 -13.16 -0.01 2.39
CA ALA A 163 -13.15 1.44 2.16
C ALA A 163 -11.77 1.96 1.82
N CYS A 164 -10.70 1.24 2.15
CA CYS A 164 -9.35 1.62 1.72
C CYS A 164 -9.16 1.66 0.19
N MET A 165 -10.12 1.11 -0.58
CA MET A 165 -10.14 1.14 -2.04
C MET A 165 -11.01 2.27 -2.62
N TYR A 166 -11.74 2.99 -1.78
CA TYR A 166 -12.66 4.06 -2.16
C TYR A 166 -12.21 5.43 -1.61
N GLN A 167 -12.78 6.51 -2.13
CA GLN A 167 -12.41 7.88 -1.73
C GLN A 167 -13.44 8.55 -0.84
N ASN A 168 -14.69 8.09 -0.89
CA ASN A 168 -15.81 8.64 -0.13
C ASN A 168 -16.36 7.62 0.87
N GLY A 169 -17.30 8.06 1.72
CA GLY A 169 -18.06 7.15 2.59
C GLY A 169 -19.06 6.28 1.81
N ILE A 170 -19.56 5.22 2.44
CA ILE A 170 -20.37 4.16 1.80
C ILE A 170 -21.57 4.74 1.08
N GLU A 171 -22.27 5.67 1.71
CA GLU A 171 -23.45 6.30 1.15
C GLU A 171 -23.14 6.98 -0.18
N LYS A 172 -22.06 7.77 -0.24
CA LYS A 172 -21.68 8.49 -1.45
C LYS A 172 -21.23 7.52 -2.55
N GLU A 173 -20.44 6.51 -2.21
CA GLU A 173 -19.99 5.50 -3.18
C GLU A 173 -21.16 4.69 -3.76
N MET A 174 -22.17 4.36 -2.94
CA MET A 174 -23.40 3.69 -3.38
C MET A 174 -24.29 4.60 -4.22
N ARG A 175 -24.50 5.87 -3.81
CA ARG A 175 -25.30 6.85 -4.58
C ARG A 175 -24.67 7.18 -5.93
N ASP A 176 -23.36 7.39 -5.99
CA ASP A 176 -22.63 7.64 -7.25
C ASP A 176 -22.74 6.43 -8.21
N ARG A 177 -23.11 5.25 -7.69
CA ARG A 177 -23.33 4.00 -8.43
C ARG A 177 -24.77 3.50 -8.36
N GLN A 178 -25.75 4.40 -8.19
CA GLN A 178 -27.16 4.01 -8.10
C GLN A 178 -27.68 3.26 -9.34
N HIS A 179 -27.07 3.51 -10.51
CA HIS A 179 -27.36 2.76 -11.74
C HIS A 179 -26.95 1.27 -11.67
N ILE A 180 -26.03 0.91 -10.76
CA ILE A 180 -25.60 -0.46 -10.44
C ILE A 180 -26.35 -0.97 -9.21
N PHE A 181 -26.40 -0.16 -8.15
CA PHE A 181 -26.95 -0.52 -6.83
C PHE A 181 -28.24 0.23 -6.52
N GLY A 182 -29.26 0.06 -7.36
CA GLY A 182 -30.54 0.76 -7.24
C GLY A 182 -31.36 0.49 -5.96
N TYR A 183 -30.89 -0.42 -5.11
CA TYR A 183 -31.54 -0.77 -3.85
C TYR A 183 -31.10 0.11 -2.66
N TYR A 184 -29.94 0.77 -2.74
CA TYR A 184 -29.37 1.43 -1.57
C TYR A 184 -30.01 2.80 -1.34
N SER A 185 -30.64 2.96 -0.18
CA SER A 185 -31.21 4.21 0.28
C SER A 185 -30.81 4.42 1.72
N LYS A 186 -30.16 5.54 2.04
CA LYS A 186 -29.86 5.87 3.42
C LYS A 186 -31.16 6.04 4.21
N ILE A 187 -31.21 5.36 5.36
CA ILE A 187 -32.31 5.47 6.32
C ILE A 187 -32.06 6.71 7.20
N ALA A 188 -33.10 7.22 7.86
CA ALA A 188 -33.02 8.39 8.74
C ALA A 188 -31.85 8.28 9.74
N GLU A 189 -31.29 9.41 10.14
CA GLU A 189 -30.11 9.49 11.04
C GLU A 189 -30.30 8.73 12.37
N GLU A 190 -31.54 8.67 12.86
CA GLU A 190 -31.95 7.90 14.04
C GLU A 190 -31.78 6.37 13.91
N ALA A 191 -31.54 5.84 12.71
CA ALA A 191 -31.16 4.45 12.49
C ALA A 191 -29.65 4.19 12.67
N HIS A 192 -28.83 5.25 12.73
CA HIS A 192 -27.36 5.16 12.89
C HIS A 192 -26.88 5.60 14.28
N VAL A 193 -27.65 6.44 14.98
CA VAL A 193 -27.46 6.72 16.41
C VAL A 193 -28.60 6.05 17.15
N ILE A 194 -28.41 4.77 17.47
CA ILE A 194 -29.49 3.90 17.92
C ILE A 194 -29.84 4.18 19.38
N ASP A 195 -31.11 4.46 19.64
CA ASP A 195 -31.70 4.39 20.98
C ASP A 195 -32.05 2.93 21.27
N TRP A 196 -31.21 2.25 22.04
CA TRP A 196 -31.41 0.83 22.37
C TRP A 196 -32.66 0.56 23.21
N THR A 197 -33.11 1.54 23.99
CA THR A 197 -34.38 1.41 24.73
C THR A 197 -35.55 1.41 23.76
N LYS A 198 -35.52 2.29 22.75
CA LYS A 198 -36.52 2.29 21.69
C LYS A 198 -36.42 1.03 20.83
N PHE A 199 -35.22 0.57 20.50
CA PHE A 199 -34.97 -0.66 19.74
C PHE A 199 -35.63 -1.89 20.39
N ASP A 200 -35.56 -2.01 21.71
CA ASP A 200 -36.16 -3.15 22.43
C ASP A 200 -37.69 -3.11 22.53
N ASN A 201 -38.29 -1.92 22.44
CA ASN A 201 -39.71 -1.70 22.76
C ASN A 201 -40.58 -1.33 21.55
N ASP A 202 -39.99 -0.85 20.45
CA ASP A 202 -40.68 -0.39 19.25
C ASP A 202 -40.29 -1.26 18.04
N ARG A 203 -41.25 -2.05 17.55
CA ARG A 203 -41.04 -2.99 16.44
C ARG A 203 -40.72 -2.29 15.12
N ASP A 204 -41.31 -1.13 14.87
CA ASP A 204 -41.10 -0.40 13.62
C ASP A 204 -39.70 0.24 13.63
N TYR A 205 -39.29 0.78 14.78
CA TYR A 205 -37.94 1.29 14.98
C TYR A 205 -36.89 0.17 14.90
N MET A 206 -37.13 -0.98 15.52
CA MET A 206 -36.26 -2.16 15.39
C MET A 206 -36.12 -2.60 13.94
N ALA A 207 -37.23 -2.71 13.21
CA ALA A 207 -37.21 -3.08 11.78
C ALA A 207 -36.43 -2.07 10.93
N MET A 208 -36.56 -0.78 11.23
CA MET A 208 -35.81 0.28 10.56
C MET A 208 -34.30 0.17 10.80
N VAL A 209 -33.87 -0.07 12.05
CA VAL A 209 -32.45 -0.25 12.39
C VAL A 209 -31.87 -1.51 11.74
N LEU A 210 -32.58 -2.65 11.82
CA LEU A 210 -32.16 -3.90 11.17
C LEU A 210 -32.07 -3.74 9.65
N GLN A 211 -32.99 -2.99 9.04
CA GLN A 211 -32.94 -2.67 7.61
C GLN A 211 -31.71 -1.81 7.28
N SER A 212 -31.36 -0.83 8.13
CA SER A 212 -30.16 0.01 7.93
C SER A 212 -28.89 -0.84 7.96
N ASN A 213 -28.73 -1.64 9.00
CA ASN A 213 -27.59 -2.53 9.17
C ASN A 213 -27.49 -3.57 8.04
N MET A 214 -28.63 -4.10 7.57
CA MET A 214 -28.66 -4.95 6.37
C MET A 214 -28.14 -4.24 5.13
N LEU A 215 -28.57 -3.00 4.89
CA LEU A 215 -28.16 -2.23 3.71
C LEU A 215 -26.65 -1.96 3.72
N ASP A 216 -26.07 -1.65 4.87
CA ASP A 216 -24.64 -1.40 5.01
C ASP A 216 -23.82 -2.70 4.90
N ALA A 217 -24.27 -3.80 5.51
CA ALA A 217 -23.64 -5.12 5.33
C ALA A 217 -23.68 -5.57 3.86
N ARG A 218 -24.81 -5.39 3.18
CA ARG A 218 -24.95 -5.71 1.75
C ARG A 218 -24.09 -4.80 0.88
N ALA A 219 -24.03 -3.50 1.18
CA ALA A 219 -23.17 -2.56 0.46
C ALA A 219 -21.69 -2.94 0.61
N ALA A 220 -21.27 -3.40 1.80
CA ALA A 220 -19.91 -3.90 1.99
C ALA A 220 -19.61 -5.13 1.11
N TYR A 221 -20.54 -6.08 1.01
CA TYR A 221 -20.42 -7.21 0.09
C TYR A 221 -20.34 -6.74 -1.38
N ASP A 222 -21.31 -5.95 -1.84
CA ASP A 222 -21.46 -5.57 -3.25
C ASP A 222 -20.30 -4.69 -3.74
N LEU A 223 -19.84 -3.73 -2.92
CA LEU A 223 -18.68 -2.90 -3.24
C LEU A 223 -17.37 -3.70 -3.21
N GLY A 224 -17.28 -4.71 -2.35
CA GLY A 224 -16.16 -5.66 -2.32
C GLY A 224 -16.09 -6.52 -3.59
N MET A 225 -17.25 -6.96 -4.09
CA MET A 225 -17.34 -7.69 -5.37
C MET A 225 -17.04 -6.78 -6.57
N LEU A 226 -17.55 -5.54 -6.57
CA LEU A 226 -17.30 -4.57 -7.64
C LEU A 226 -15.80 -4.28 -7.84
N ILE A 227 -15.02 -4.13 -6.76
CA ILE A 227 -13.56 -3.96 -6.86
C ILE A 227 -12.92 -5.09 -7.67
N GLN A 228 -13.38 -6.33 -7.44
CA GLN A 228 -12.84 -7.52 -8.08
C GLN A 228 -13.24 -7.59 -9.55
N ASP A 229 -14.49 -7.25 -9.88
CA ASP A 229 -15.01 -7.22 -11.26
C ASP A 229 -14.35 -6.11 -12.09
N GLU A 230 -14.16 -4.94 -11.51
CA GLU A 230 -13.42 -3.84 -12.14
C GLU A 230 -11.95 -4.23 -12.36
N PHE A 231 -11.34 -4.90 -11.37
CA PHE A 231 -9.96 -5.36 -11.49
C PHE A 231 -9.84 -6.43 -12.59
N PHE A 232 -10.77 -7.38 -12.66
CA PHE A 232 -10.83 -8.37 -13.74
C PHE A 232 -11.06 -7.72 -15.10
N THR A 233 -11.94 -6.71 -15.17
CA THR A 233 -12.20 -5.96 -16.40
C THR A 233 -10.92 -5.31 -16.93
N ALA A 234 -10.13 -4.69 -16.05
CA ALA A 234 -8.87 -4.05 -16.39
C ALA A 234 -7.73 -5.05 -16.70
N PHE A 235 -7.56 -6.10 -15.90
CA PHE A 235 -6.35 -6.93 -15.89
C PHE A 235 -6.57 -8.42 -16.23
N LYS A 236 -7.81 -8.83 -16.52
CA LYS A 236 -8.21 -10.20 -16.93
C LYS A 236 -7.86 -11.31 -15.93
N HIS A 237 -7.71 -10.92 -14.67
CA HIS A 237 -7.50 -11.79 -13.52
C HIS A 237 -8.12 -11.13 -12.30
N TYR A 238 -8.43 -11.90 -11.25
CA TYR A 238 -8.85 -11.33 -9.96
C TYR A 238 -7.63 -11.10 -9.05
N PRO A 239 -7.71 -10.13 -8.11
CA PRO A 239 -6.63 -9.91 -7.16
C PRO A 239 -6.57 -11.05 -6.13
N ALA A 240 -5.39 -11.28 -5.55
CA ALA A 240 -5.24 -12.34 -4.55
C ALA A 240 -5.77 -11.98 -3.16
N ASN A 241 -5.90 -10.68 -2.85
CA ASN A 241 -6.43 -10.15 -1.60
C ASN A 241 -6.89 -8.71 -1.80
N LEU A 242 -7.67 -8.18 -0.85
CA LEU A 242 -8.21 -6.82 -0.85
C LEU A 242 -7.64 -5.96 0.30
N ILE A 243 -6.39 -6.21 0.71
CA ILE A 243 -5.80 -5.58 1.91
C ILE A 243 -5.48 -4.09 1.71
N SER A 244 -5.01 -3.71 0.52
CA SER A 244 -4.61 -2.32 0.25
C SER A 244 -4.48 -2.06 -1.25
N GLN A 245 -4.52 -0.78 -1.61
CA GLN A 245 -4.18 -0.34 -2.97
C GLN A 245 -2.81 -0.84 -3.45
N GLY A 246 -1.81 -0.89 -2.55
CA GLY A 246 -0.49 -1.43 -2.85
C GLY A 246 -0.49 -2.94 -3.14
N SER A 247 -1.37 -3.72 -2.51
CA SER A 247 -1.51 -5.15 -2.83
C SER A 247 -2.21 -5.36 -4.17
N LEU A 248 -3.24 -4.56 -4.49
CA LEU A 248 -3.85 -4.54 -5.82
C LEU A 248 -2.85 -4.17 -6.91
N ALA A 249 -1.99 -3.17 -6.68
CA ALA A 249 -0.96 -2.78 -7.64
C ALA A 249 0.03 -3.93 -7.94
N ARG A 250 0.43 -4.70 -6.92
CA ARG A 250 1.28 -5.90 -7.11
C ARG A 250 0.55 -6.96 -7.93
N SER A 251 -0.73 -7.19 -7.65
CA SER A 251 -1.58 -8.08 -8.46
C SER A 251 -1.67 -7.61 -9.92
N ALA A 252 -1.83 -6.30 -10.15
CA ALA A 252 -1.94 -5.71 -11.48
C ALA A 252 -0.64 -5.86 -12.29
N ILE A 253 0.53 -5.67 -11.64
CA ILE A 253 1.85 -5.91 -12.25
C ILE A 253 1.97 -7.37 -12.69
N VAL A 254 1.67 -8.32 -11.79
CA VAL A 254 1.76 -9.75 -12.12
C VAL A 254 0.78 -10.14 -13.23
N ALA A 255 -0.47 -9.68 -13.16
CA ALA A 255 -1.48 -9.92 -14.20
C ALA A 255 -1.04 -9.38 -15.57
N THR A 256 -0.48 -8.17 -15.60
CA THR A 256 -0.02 -7.52 -16.83
C THR A 256 1.15 -8.27 -17.46
N ILE A 257 2.14 -8.65 -16.65
CA ILE A 257 3.28 -9.45 -17.12
C ILE A 257 2.78 -10.83 -17.58
N TYR A 258 1.88 -11.47 -16.84
CA TYR A 258 1.30 -12.76 -17.22
C TYR A 258 0.62 -12.67 -18.59
N ASN A 259 -0.29 -11.72 -18.78
CA ASN A 259 -1.03 -11.52 -20.02
C ASN A 259 -0.10 -11.21 -21.22
N LYS A 260 0.96 -10.43 -21.00
CA LYS A 260 1.96 -10.12 -22.03
C LYS A 260 2.65 -11.38 -22.58
N TYR A 261 2.92 -12.35 -21.71
CA TYR A 261 3.66 -13.56 -22.07
C TYR A 261 2.76 -14.77 -22.34
N LEU A 262 1.50 -14.76 -21.91
CA LEU A 262 0.54 -15.85 -22.09
C LEU A 262 0.49 -16.38 -23.55
N PRO A 263 0.42 -15.53 -24.60
CA PRO A 263 0.39 -16.01 -25.98
C PRO A 263 1.71 -16.68 -26.47
N ARG A 264 2.81 -16.50 -25.73
CA ARG A 264 4.17 -16.92 -26.15
C ARG A 264 4.59 -18.27 -25.57
N TYR A 265 3.87 -18.81 -24.59
CA TYR A 265 4.27 -20.02 -23.89
C TYR A 265 3.18 -21.09 -23.96
N LYS A 266 3.55 -22.29 -24.43
CA LYS A 266 2.64 -23.45 -24.55
C LYS A 266 2.34 -24.14 -23.23
N THR A 267 3.16 -23.93 -22.20
CA THR A 267 2.99 -24.57 -20.89
C THR A 267 2.97 -23.56 -19.77
N GLU A 268 2.05 -23.76 -18.82
CA GLU A 268 1.87 -22.88 -17.68
C GLU A 268 3.15 -22.77 -16.83
N LYS A 269 3.89 -23.88 -16.68
CA LYS A 269 5.17 -23.90 -15.94
C LYS A 269 6.19 -22.92 -16.55
N LYS A 270 6.38 -22.93 -17.87
CA LYS A 270 7.34 -22.03 -18.55
C LYS A 270 6.86 -20.58 -18.52
N LEU A 271 5.55 -20.37 -18.66
CA LEU A 271 4.95 -19.05 -18.52
C LEU A 271 5.25 -18.46 -17.13
N TRP A 272 4.96 -19.21 -16.06
CA TRP A 272 5.22 -18.73 -14.70
C TRP A 272 6.69 -18.53 -14.38
N GLN A 273 7.59 -19.35 -14.93
CA GLN A 273 9.04 -19.09 -14.82
C GLN A 273 9.41 -17.76 -15.48
N LYS A 274 8.83 -17.45 -16.65
CA LYS A 274 9.06 -16.16 -17.32
C LYS A 274 8.49 -15.00 -16.52
N VAL A 275 7.26 -15.13 -16.01
CA VAL A 275 6.61 -14.10 -15.18
C VAL A 275 7.44 -13.84 -13.92
N GLN A 276 7.88 -14.89 -13.22
CA GLN A 276 8.74 -14.79 -12.04
C GLN A 276 10.03 -14.01 -12.36
N ALA A 277 10.71 -14.35 -13.46
CA ALA A 277 11.95 -13.67 -13.85
C ALA A 277 11.76 -12.18 -14.18
N GLU A 278 10.64 -11.81 -14.81
CA GLU A 278 10.34 -10.41 -15.14
C GLU A 278 9.92 -9.61 -13.91
N VAL A 279 9.17 -10.22 -12.99
CA VAL A 279 8.79 -9.60 -11.72
C VAL A 279 10.01 -9.41 -10.82
N GLN A 280 10.90 -10.40 -10.74
CA GLN A 280 12.16 -10.29 -9.98
C GLN A 280 13.08 -9.21 -10.53
N ALA A 281 13.09 -8.98 -11.84
CA ALA A 281 13.86 -7.92 -12.47
C ALA A 281 13.40 -6.48 -12.09
N ILE A 282 12.35 -6.33 -11.30
CA ILE A 282 11.92 -5.02 -10.77
C ILE A 282 12.69 -4.67 -9.49
N GLY A 283 12.86 -5.62 -8.56
CA GLY A 283 13.48 -5.36 -7.25
C GLY A 283 15.01 -5.40 -7.29
N LEU A 284 15.66 -4.41 -6.66
CA LEU A 284 17.12 -4.28 -6.65
C LEU A 284 17.81 -5.50 -6.00
N ILE A 285 17.18 -6.10 -5.00
CA ILE A 285 17.76 -7.23 -4.26
C ILE A 285 18.11 -8.43 -5.15
N ASN A 286 17.36 -8.64 -6.24
CA ASN A 286 17.59 -9.76 -7.15
C ASN A 286 18.87 -9.59 -8.00
N TYR A 287 19.54 -8.43 -7.90
CA TYR A 287 20.82 -8.15 -8.55
C TYR A 287 21.99 -8.12 -7.57
N TYR A 288 21.72 -8.07 -6.26
CA TYR A 288 22.71 -7.68 -5.27
C TYR A 288 23.90 -8.65 -5.21
N ASP A 289 23.63 -9.96 -5.15
CA ASP A 289 24.67 -10.98 -5.10
C ASP A 289 25.51 -10.99 -6.39
N GLU A 290 24.85 -10.98 -7.55
CA GLU A 290 25.53 -10.93 -8.87
C GLU A 290 26.40 -9.68 -9.01
N TRP A 291 25.90 -8.53 -8.56
CA TRP A 291 26.65 -7.27 -8.63
C TRP A 291 27.80 -7.23 -7.63
N ALA A 292 27.65 -7.82 -6.44
CA ALA A 292 28.73 -7.92 -5.47
C ALA A 292 29.88 -8.78 -6.01
N GLU A 293 29.56 -9.88 -6.68
CA GLU A 293 30.56 -10.74 -7.35
C GLU A 293 31.24 -10.02 -8.52
N ARG A 294 30.48 -9.31 -9.36
CA ARG A 294 30.98 -8.68 -10.59
C ARG A 294 31.73 -7.37 -10.37
N PHE A 295 31.30 -6.55 -9.40
CA PHE A 295 31.79 -5.18 -9.21
C PHE A 295 32.46 -4.96 -7.84
N GLY A 296 32.35 -5.92 -6.93
CA GLY A 296 32.91 -5.86 -5.59
C GLY A 296 31.89 -5.41 -4.53
N PRO A 297 31.92 -6.01 -3.32
CA PRO A 297 30.92 -5.74 -2.28
C PRO A 297 30.98 -4.31 -1.74
N GLU A 298 32.16 -3.69 -1.63
CA GLU A 298 32.30 -2.31 -1.14
C GLU A 298 31.71 -1.28 -2.12
N VAL A 299 31.91 -1.49 -3.43
CA VAL A 299 31.32 -0.65 -4.49
C VAL A 299 29.79 -0.71 -4.39
N LEU A 300 29.24 -1.92 -4.23
CA LEU A 300 27.80 -2.09 -4.16
C LEU A 300 27.21 -1.51 -2.87
N LYS A 301 27.90 -1.67 -1.74
CA LYS A 301 27.49 -1.10 -0.45
C LYS A 301 27.45 0.42 -0.49
N ASP A 302 28.48 1.08 -1.01
CA ASP A 302 28.49 2.54 -1.11
C ASP A 302 27.48 3.04 -2.16
N LEU A 303 27.33 2.34 -3.31
CA LEU A 303 26.25 2.64 -4.26
C LEU A 303 24.87 2.57 -3.58
N TYR A 304 24.60 1.52 -2.82
CA TYR A 304 23.33 1.36 -2.11
C TYR A 304 23.07 2.51 -1.13
N CYS A 305 24.07 2.87 -0.32
CA CYS A 305 24.00 4.02 0.57
C CYS A 305 23.74 5.31 -0.20
N LEU A 306 24.50 5.56 -1.27
CA LEU A 306 24.39 6.75 -2.10
C LEU A 306 23.00 6.90 -2.73
N VAL A 307 22.45 5.83 -3.27
CA VAL A 307 21.11 5.85 -3.88
C VAL A 307 20.05 6.14 -2.81
N CYS A 308 20.17 5.53 -1.62
CA CYS A 308 19.24 5.78 -0.51
C CYS A 308 19.36 7.20 0.05
N GLU A 309 20.57 7.78 0.08
CA GLU A 309 20.81 9.18 0.46
C GLU A 309 20.27 10.17 -0.58
N SER A 310 20.35 9.81 -1.87
CA SER A 310 19.81 10.63 -2.97
C SER A 310 18.29 10.56 -3.07
N TYR A 311 17.67 9.57 -2.42
CA TYR A 311 16.22 9.46 -2.40
C TYR A 311 15.60 10.49 -1.45
N SER A 312 14.61 11.21 -1.98
CA SER A 312 13.72 12.08 -1.21
C SER A 312 12.30 11.89 -1.76
N GLY A 313 11.29 12.17 -0.96
CA GLY A 313 9.89 12.07 -1.38
C GLY A 313 9.47 13.19 -2.35
N GLY A 314 8.18 13.51 -2.34
CA GLY A 314 7.62 14.63 -3.09
C GLY A 314 8.21 15.98 -2.68
N TYR A 315 8.14 16.96 -3.59
CA TYR A 315 8.46 18.34 -3.26
C TYR A 315 7.31 18.92 -2.43
N ILE A 316 7.48 18.98 -1.11
CA ILE A 316 6.54 19.65 -0.21
C ILE A 316 7.24 20.84 0.43
N GLU A 317 6.71 22.04 0.22
CA GLU A 317 7.24 23.26 0.83
C GLU A 317 6.19 24.37 0.86
N THR A 318 6.09 25.06 1.99
CA THR A 318 5.33 26.30 2.12
C THR A 318 6.28 27.46 1.87
N ILE A 319 6.21 28.02 0.66
CA ILE A 319 7.12 29.08 0.20
C ILE A 319 6.75 30.42 0.85
N ARG A 320 5.45 30.66 1.08
CA ARG A 320 4.94 31.94 1.62
C ARG A 320 3.85 31.71 2.66
N TYR A 321 3.84 32.56 3.68
CA TYR A 321 2.80 32.59 4.72
C TYR A 321 1.97 33.87 4.60
N GLY A 322 0.65 33.76 4.73
CA GLY A 322 -0.24 34.91 4.72
C GLY A 322 -1.67 34.59 4.31
N TYR A 323 -2.43 35.63 4.01
CA TYR A 323 -3.78 35.56 3.47
C TYR A 323 -3.79 35.97 2.00
N SER A 324 -4.54 35.24 1.17
CA SER A 324 -4.83 35.65 -0.21
C SER A 324 -6.34 35.64 -0.43
N GLN A 325 -6.83 36.68 -1.11
CA GLN A 325 -8.25 36.76 -1.51
C GLN A 325 -8.59 35.75 -2.63
N SER A 326 -7.60 35.35 -3.43
CA SER A 326 -7.76 34.39 -4.52
C SER A 326 -6.48 33.58 -4.73
N GLY A 327 -6.61 32.33 -5.18
CA GLY A 327 -5.47 31.46 -5.51
C GLY A 327 -5.78 30.60 -6.72
N TYR A 328 -4.72 30.19 -7.42
CA TYR A 328 -4.78 29.23 -8.51
C TYR A 328 -3.98 27.99 -8.10
N PHE A 329 -4.39 26.82 -8.57
CA PHE A 329 -3.61 25.59 -8.42
C PHE A 329 -3.34 25.01 -9.81
N ALA A 330 -2.16 24.42 -9.96
CA ALA A 330 -1.76 23.64 -11.12
C ALA A 330 -1.28 22.27 -10.61
N ASP A 331 -1.48 21.23 -11.41
CA ASP A 331 -1.20 19.84 -11.04
C ASP A 331 -0.53 19.12 -12.22
N LEU A 332 0.59 18.45 -11.96
CA LEU A 332 1.23 17.60 -12.96
C LEU A 332 0.45 16.29 -13.11
N THR A 333 -0.35 16.21 -14.17
CA THR A 333 -1.10 14.99 -14.49
C THR A 333 -0.20 13.76 -14.53
N SER A 334 -0.42 12.84 -13.59
CA SER A 334 0.33 11.57 -13.50
C SER A 334 1.85 11.77 -13.40
N ALA A 335 2.28 12.70 -12.54
CA ALA A 335 3.69 13.08 -12.36
C ALA A 335 4.66 11.89 -12.25
N TYR A 336 4.41 10.96 -11.33
CA TYR A 336 5.26 9.78 -11.15
C TYR A 336 5.16 8.76 -12.30
N PRO A 337 3.97 8.34 -12.77
CA PRO A 337 3.86 7.49 -13.95
C PRO A 337 4.59 8.03 -15.19
N ALA A 338 4.53 9.35 -15.42
CA ALA A 338 5.16 9.99 -16.57
C ALA A 338 6.70 9.84 -16.58
N VAL A 339 7.32 9.60 -15.42
CA VAL A 339 8.75 9.25 -15.33
C VAL A 339 8.94 7.74 -15.34
N ALA A 340 8.06 7.00 -14.65
CA ALA A 340 8.19 5.55 -14.49
C ALA A 340 8.10 4.77 -15.82
N ILE A 341 7.38 5.28 -16.82
CA ILE A 341 7.34 4.71 -18.19
C ILE A 341 8.71 4.68 -18.87
N ASP A 342 9.67 5.48 -18.40
CA ASP A 342 10.98 5.62 -19.02
C ASP A 342 12.10 4.87 -18.31
N LEU A 343 11.81 4.18 -17.20
CA LEU A 343 12.80 3.41 -16.46
C LEU A 343 13.40 2.28 -17.30
N TYR A 344 14.72 2.27 -17.41
CA TYR A 344 15.55 1.22 -17.99
C TYR A 344 15.73 0.01 -17.08
N ASP A 345 15.83 -1.15 -17.71
CA ASP A 345 16.10 -2.46 -17.11
C ASP A 345 17.53 -2.55 -16.59
N LEU A 346 17.69 -3.09 -15.37
CA LEU A 346 18.98 -3.23 -14.71
C LEU A 346 19.73 -4.52 -15.13
N ARG A 347 19.06 -5.45 -15.84
CA ARG A 347 19.70 -6.69 -16.32
C ARG A 347 20.83 -6.40 -17.29
N GLY A 348 21.97 -7.04 -17.05
CA GLY A 348 23.16 -6.90 -17.90
C GLY A 348 23.81 -5.52 -17.83
N CYS A 349 23.50 -4.71 -16.81
CA CYS A 349 24.13 -3.41 -16.66
C CYS A 349 25.64 -3.52 -16.37
N ARG A 350 26.32 -2.38 -16.52
CA ARG A 350 27.70 -2.16 -16.07
C ARG A 350 27.71 -1.03 -15.04
N ILE A 351 28.40 -1.23 -13.93
CA ILE A 351 28.63 -0.19 -12.94
C ILE A 351 30.03 0.38 -13.12
N THR A 352 30.13 1.70 -13.18
CA THR A 352 31.39 2.44 -13.19
C THR A 352 31.37 3.52 -12.13
N THR A 353 32.53 3.84 -11.56
CA THR A 353 32.68 4.85 -10.52
C THR A 353 33.80 5.81 -10.86
N GLY A 354 33.78 7.00 -10.28
CA GLY A 354 34.85 7.97 -10.46
C GLY A 354 34.73 9.16 -9.53
N LYS A 355 35.66 10.11 -9.72
CA LYS A 355 35.74 11.36 -8.99
C LYS A 355 35.74 12.54 -9.96
N GLY A 356 35.34 13.71 -9.48
CA GLY A 356 35.22 14.91 -10.29
C GLY A 356 33.94 14.92 -11.15
N PRO A 357 33.90 15.71 -12.24
CA PRO A 357 32.70 15.85 -13.05
C PRO A 357 32.15 14.49 -13.53
N PRO A 358 30.87 14.19 -13.31
CA PRO A 358 30.25 12.93 -13.73
C PRO A 358 30.09 12.86 -15.25
N PRO A 359 30.20 11.67 -15.87
CA PRO A 359 29.98 11.52 -17.30
C PRO A 359 28.49 11.43 -17.65
N HIS A 360 28.08 12.06 -18.75
CA HIS A 360 26.76 11.88 -19.36
C HIS A 360 26.75 10.64 -20.26
N ILE A 361 26.41 9.50 -19.67
CA ILE A 361 26.32 8.22 -20.40
C ILE A 361 24.87 8.00 -20.84
N LYS A 362 24.69 7.63 -22.11
CA LYS A 362 23.36 7.32 -22.63
C LYS A 362 22.77 6.08 -21.95
N ASN A 363 21.48 6.14 -21.63
CA ASN A 363 20.73 5.05 -20.99
C ASN A 363 21.33 4.59 -19.65
N SER A 364 21.79 5.53 -18.82
CA SER A 364 22.32 5.21 -17.50
C SER A 364 21.58 5.96 -16.39
N TYR A 365 21.78 5.47 -15.16
CA TYR A 365 21.44 6.18 -13.94
C TYR A 365 22.74 6.60 -13.27
N CYS A 366 22.91 7.90 -13.00
CA CYS A 366 24.10 8.44 -12.37
C CYS A 366 23.74 9.12 -11.05
N PHE A 367 24.33 8.63 -9.97
CA PHE A 367 24.18 9.14 -8.61
C PHE A 367 25.50 9.71 -8.14
N ILE A 368 25.43 10.82 -7.43
CA ILE A 368 26.59 11.65 -7.13
C ILE A 368 26.50 12.08 -5.67
N ARG A 369 27.65 12.09 -4.97
CA ARG A 369 27.83 12.72 -3.66
C ARG A 369 28.93 13.75 -3.80
N GLY A 370 28.67 14.98 -3.40
CA GLY A 370 29.65 16.07 -3.53
C GLY A 370 29.26 17.30 -2.73
N ASP A 371 30.14 18.29 -2.75
CA ASP A 371 29.88 19.60 -2.18
C ASP A 371 29.13 20.44 -3.22
N VAL A 372 28.06 21.10 -2.78
CA VAL A 372 27.14 21.86 -3.61
C VAL A 372 27.14 23.29 -3.08
N ASN A 373 27.23 24.27 -3.96
CA ASN A 373 27.00 25.68 -3.63
C ASN A 373 25.86 26.23 -4.49
N ILE A 374 24.69 26.43 -3.89
CA ILE A 374 23.52 26.99 -4.56
C ILE A 374 23.45 28.51 -4.29
N PRO A 375 23.34 29.37 -5.31
CA PRO A 375 23.23 30.81 -5.11
C PRO A 375 22.02 31.18 -4.23
N LEU A 376 22.19 32.18 -3.37
CA LEU A 376 21.12 32.68 -2.49
C LEU A 376 19.89 33.20 -3.25
N THR A 377 20.03 33.46 -4.55
CA THR A 377 18.97 33.92 -5.45
C THR A 377 18.10 32.78 -5.99
N VAL A 378 18.47 31.51 -5.79
CA VAL A 378 17.70 30.36 -6.27
C VAL A 378 16.62 30.03 -5.25
N ASN A 379 15.35 30.22 -5.64
CA ASN A 379 14.20 29.99 -4.76
C ASN A 379 13.68 28.56 -4.79
N TYR A 380 13.85 27.84 -5.92
CA TYR A 380 13.26 26.52 -6.13
C TYR A 380 14.29 25.53 -6.63
N HIS A 381 14.57 24.48 -5.85
CA HIS A 381 15.51 23.43 -6.26
C HIS A 381 15.14 22.04 -5.75
N PRO A 382 15.59 20.96 -6.42
CA PRO A 382 15.13 19.61 -6.11
C PRO A 382 15.92 18.93 -4.97
N ILE A 383 17.18 19.35 -4.72
CA ILE A 383 18.06 18.71 -3.73
C ILE A 383 17.49 18.91 -2.31
N THR A 384 17.21 17.79 -1.65
CA THR A 384 16.68 17.76 -0.28
C THR A 384 17.73 17.18 0.66
N VAL A 385 17.94 17.80 1.82
CA VAL A 385 18.79 17.26 2.89
C VAL A 385 18.04 17.23 4.22
N LYS A 386 18.56 16.49 5.20
CA LYS A 386 18.03 16.53 6.56
C LYS A 386 18.43 17.82 7.26
N HIS A 387 17.51 18.43 7.99
CA HIS A 387 17.85 19.57 8.83
C HIS A 387 18.90 19.12 9.87
N PRO A 388 19.98 19.90 10.10
CA PRO A 388 21.12 19.46 10.92
C PRO A 388 20.74 19.21 12.39
N ILE A 389 19.72 19.92 12.89
CA ILE A 389 19.25 19.81 14.28
C ILE A 389 18.00 18.92 14.35
N ASP A 390 17.06 19.11 13.42
CA ASP A 390 15.78 18.42 13.43
C ASP A 390 15.74 17.37 12.31
N LYS A 391 16.30 16.20 12.58
CA LYS A 391 16.44 15.14 11.58
C LYS A 391 15.11 14.56 11.09
N ALA A 392 13.99 14.88 11.76
CA ALA A 392 12.66 14.56 11.26
C ALA A 392 12.29 15.42 10.05
N THR A 393 12.85 16.63 9.96
CA THR A 393 12.54 17.63 8.95
C THR A 393 13.50 17.55 7.75
N ASN A 394 12.92 17.59 6.56
CA ASN A 394 13.62 17.72 5.29
C ASN A 394 13.67 19.20 4.91
N VAL A 395 14.81 19.67 4.41
CA VAL A 395 15.02 21.07 3.97
C VAL A 395 15.69 21.14 2.62
N ARG A 396 15.54 22.29 1.95
CA ARG A 396 16.14 22.64 0.67
C ARG A 396 16.98 23.91 0.86
N PRO A 397 18.21 23.78 1.37
CA PRO A 397 19.03 24.94 1.70
C PRO A 397 19.71 25.51 0.46
N VAL A 398 19.88 26.83 0.45
CA VAL A 398 20.83 27.53 -0.42
C VAL A 398 22.17 27.72 0.28
N GLY A 399 23.22 28.05 -0.47
CA GLY A 399 24.60 28.16 0.01
C GLY A 399 25.37 26.85 -0.13
N GLU A 400 26.44 26.72 0.66
CA GLU A 400 27.38 25.60 0.59
C GLU A 400 27.03 24.47 1.55
N TYR A 401 26.87 23.25 1.02
CA TYR A 401 26.61 22.05 1.81
C TYR A 401 26.95 20.78 1.03
N ARG A 402 27.13 19.67 1.75
CA ARG A 402 27.34 18.35 1.14
C ARG A 402 26.01 17.63 0.93
N ALA A 403 25.80 17.07 -0.25
CA ALA A 403 24.57 16.36 -0.60
C ALA A 403 24.81 15.18 -1.53
N SER A 404 23.78 14.35 -1.64
CA SER A 404 23.67 13.26 -2.62
C SER A 404 22.51 13.57 -3.56
N TYR A 405 22.72 13.42 -4.87
CA TYR A 405 21.80 13.85 -5.92
C TYR A 405 21.98 13.04 -7.20
N THR A 406 20.99 13.11 -8.06
CA THR A 406 21.05 12.57 -9.43
C THR A 406 21.76 13.53 -10.38
N ILE A 407 22.29 13.01 -11.49
CA ILE A 407 22.93 13.86 -12.51
C ILE A 407 21.95 14.89 -13.10
N GLU A 408 20.67 14.58 -13.18
CA GLU A 408 19.65 15.52 -13.68
C GLU A 408 19.35 16.65 -12.69
N GLU A 409 19.38 16.37 -11.39
CA GLU A 409 19.26 17.42 -10.36
C GLU A 409 20.47 18.36 -10.40
N ARG A 410 21.67 17.79 -10.61
CA ARG A 410 22.91 18.54 -10.81
C ARG A 410 22.82 19.44 -12.05
N ASP A 411 22.43 18.89 -13.19
CA ASP A 411 22.35 19.63 -14.45
C ASP A 411 21.32 20.77 -14.37
N TYR A 412 20.16 20.52 -13.74
CA TYR A 412 19.18 21.56 -13.44
C TYR A 412 19.81 22.69 -12.60
N LEU A 413 20.52 22.35 -11.52
CA LEU A 413 21.12 23.34 -10.63
C LEU A 413 22.28 24.12 -11.27
N ILE A 414 23.09 23.49 -12.14
CA ILE A 414 24.10 24.20 -12.95
C ILE A 414 23.42 25.26 -13.83
N SER A 415 22.25 24.94 -14.42
CA SER A 415 21.48 25.92 -15.19
C SER A 415 20.99 27.11 -14.36
N GLN A 416 20.90 26.95 -13.03
CA GLN A 416 20.54 27.99 -12.07
C GLN A 416 21.76 28.68 -11.43
N GLY A 417 22.97 28.39 -11.92
CA GLY A 417 24.22 29.01 -11.44
C GLY A 417 24.86 28.33 -10.23
N ALA A 418 24.42 27.13 -9.83
CA ALA A 418 25.08 26.36 -8.78
C ALA A 418 26.43 25.77 -9.23
N THR A 419 27.34 25.59 -8.28
CA THR A 419 28.64 24.94 -8.50
C THR A 419 28.77 23.66 -7.68
N PHE A 420 29.60 22.75 -8.17
CA PHE A 420 29.77 21.41 -7.60
C PHE A 420 31.25 21.05 -7.51
N GLU A 421 31.67 20.53 -6.36
CA GLU A 421 33.06 20.17 -6.08
C GLU A 421 33.16 18.84 -5.31
N ASN A 422 34.36 18.27 -5.27
CA ASN A 422 34.65 17.02 -4.51
C ASN A 422 33.68 15.87 -4.80
N GLU A 423 33.21 15.80 -6.05
CA GLU A 423 32.21 14.86 -6.50
C GLU A 423 32.78 13.44 -6.57
N VAL A 424 32.02 12.48 -6.05
CA VAL A 424 32.19 11.05 -6.26
C VAL A 424 30.91 10.54 -6.89
N TRP A 425 31.02 9.81 -7.99
CA TRP A 425 29.86 9.37 -8.76
C TRP A 425 29.88 7.87 -9.02
N TYR A 426 28.66 7.34 -9.15
CA TYR A 426 28.37 5.97 -9.54
C TYR A 426 27.41 6.00 -10.72
N ASN A 427 27.79 5.33 -11.80
CA ASN A 427 26.98 5.24 -12.99
C ASN A 427 26.59 3.78 -13.28
N ILE A 428 25.30 3.56 -13.47
CA ILE A 428 24.70 2.28 -13.81
C ILE A 428 24.31 2.35 -15.28
N GLN A 429 25.22 1.92 -16.17
CA GLN A 429 24.97 1.89 -17.61
C GLN A 429 24.12 0.67 -17.97
N THR A 430 22.91 0.91 -18.50
CA THR A 430 21.98 -0.15 -18.88
C THR A 430 22.14 -0.52 -20.36
N THR A 431 21.43 -1.56 -20.78
CA THR A 431 21.34 -1.95 -22.20
C THR A 431 20.44 -1.02 -23.04
N GLY A 432 19.75 -0.05 -22.40
CA GLY A 432 18.75 0.81 -23.04
C GLY A 432 17.37 0.19 -23.19
N LYS A 433 17.18 -1.07 -22.81
CA LYS A 433 15.86 -1.71 -22.77
C LYS A 433 15.04 -1.12 -21.61
N LYS A 434 13.74 -0.88 -21.82
CA LYS A 434 12.82 -0.49 -20.75
C LYS A 434 12.61 -1.64 -19.75
N SER A 435 12.46 -1.28 -18.49
CA SER A 435 12.23 -2.22 -17.39
C SER A 435 10.86 -2.89 -17.49
N PRO A 436 10.67 -4.07 -16.90
CA PRO A 436 9.34 -4.67 -16.78
C PRO A 436 8.33 -3.77 -16.07
N LEU A 437 8.79 -2.96 -15.11
CA LEU A 437 7.95 -1.98 -14.43
C LEU A 437 7.49 -0.87 -15.38
N ALA A 438 8.39 -0.29 -16.17
CA ALA A 438 8.06 0.71 -17.18
C ALA A 438 7.01 0.20 -18.19
N ASP A 439 7.15 -1.04 -18.66
CA ASP A 439 6.17 -1.68 -19.54
C ASP A 439 4.78 -1.80 -18.86
N CYS A 440 4.74 -2.10 -17.55
CA CYS A 440 3.49 -2.16 -16.79
C CYS A 440 2.87 -0.77 -16.62
N VAL A 441 3.66 0.24 -16.24
CA VAL A 441 3.20 1.65 -16.11
C VAL A 441 2.56 2.12 -17.41
N LYS A 442 3.21 1.85 -18.55
CA LYS A 442 2.68 2.19 -19.86
C LYS A 442 1.34 1.49 -20.10
N THR A 443 1.27 0.19 -19.84
CA THR A 443 0.04 -0.59 -20.01
C THR A 443 -1.10 -0.06 -19.14
N PHE A 444 -0.82 0.33 -17.88
CA PHE A 444 -1.83 0.91 -16.99
C PHE A 444 -2.33 2.27 -17.52
N THR A 445 -1.43 3.09 -18.05
CA THR A 445 -1.76 4.41 -18.61
C THR A 445 -2.63 4.26 -19.87
N ASP A 446 -2.28 3.34 -20.76
CA ASP A 446 -3.04 3.01 -21.96
C ASP A 446 -4.43 2.44 -21.60
N LEU A 447 -4.50 1.51 -20.63
CA LEU A 447 -5.75 0.93 -20.13
C LEU A 447 -6.66 2.00 -19.52
N ARG A 448 -6.12 2.88 -18.68
CA ARG A 448 -6.90 3.97 -18.07
C ARG A 448 -7.50 4.86 -19.16
N THR A 449 -6.69 5.24 -20.15
CA THR A 449 -7.14 6.10 -21.26
C THR A 449 -8.28 5.44 -22.04
N LYS A 450 -8.10 4.16 -22.38
CA LYS A 450 -9.12 3.37 -23.08
C LYS A 450 -10.42 3.28 -22.27
N LEU A 451 -10.34 2.83 -21.02
CA LEU A 451 -11.51 2.60 -20.17
C LEU A 451 -12.25 3.91 -19.86
N LEU A 452 -11.52 5.01 -19.69
CA LEU A 452 -12.12 6.33 -19.52
C LEU A 452 -12.92 6.77 -20.76
N ALA A 453 -12.38 6.53 -21.96
CA ALA A 453 -13.09 6.83 -23.21
C ALA A 453 -14.35 5.95 -23.41
N GLU A 454 -14.36 4.75 -22.84
CA GLU A 454 -15.50 3.82 -22.84
C GLU A 454 -16.53 4.14 -21.74
N GLY A 455 -16.27 5.12 -20.86
CA GLY A 455 -17.10 5.37 -19.68
C GLY A 455 -17.08 4.23 -18.66
N ASN A 456 -16.04 3.39 -18.68
CA ASN A 456 -15.94 2.19 -17.85
C ASN A 456 -15.23 2.50 -16.52
N SER A 457 -15.91 2.20 -15.40
CA SER A 457 -15.41 2.46 -14.05
C SER A 457 -14.12 1.70 -13.70
N ALA A 458 -13.81 0.60 -14.40
CA ALA A 458 -12.54 -0.12 -14.25
C ALA A 458 -11.29 0.74 -14.50
N GLN A 459 -11.43 1.93 -15.11
CA GLN A 459 -10.33 2.91 -15.20
C GLN A 459 -9.75 3.28 -13.82
N TYR A 460 -10.55 3.21 -12.75
CA TYR A 460 -10.08 3.46 -11.38
C TYR A 460 -9.05 2.41 -10.94
N MET A 461 -9.19 1.15 -11.33
CA MET A 461 -8.21 0.09 -11.03
C MET A 461 -6.88 0.35 -11.74
N ALA A 462 -6.92 0.79 -12.99
CA ALA A 462 -5.72 1.22 -13.72
C ALA A 462 -5.06 2.44 -13.05
N LYS A 463 -5.85 3.42 -12.59
CA LYS A 463 -5.36 4.60 -11.85
C LYS A 463 -4.70 4.21 -10.53
N ILE A 464 -5.35 3.38 -9.72
CA ILE A 464 -4.82 2.89 -8.42
C ILE A 464 -3.49 2.15 -8.63
N ALA A 465 -3.45 1.24 -9.61
CA ALA A 465 -2.24 0.51 -9.95
C ALA A 465 -1.10 1.46 -10.33
N ASN A 466 -1.39 2.48 -11.14
CA ASN A 466 -0.39 3.45 -11.62
C ASN A 466 0.16 4.35 -10.49
N ASN A 467 -0.73 4.88 -9.65
CA ASN A 467 -0.35 5.77 -8.55
C ASN A 467 0.45 5.05 -7.45
N SER A 468 0.27 3.73 -7.31
CA SER A 468 0.96 2.94 -6.28
C SER A 468 2.41 2.57 -6.63
N ILE A 469 2.84 2.79 -7.89
CA ILE A 469 4.12 2.27 -8.41
C ILE A 469 5.33 2.82 -7.68
N TYR A 470 5.40 4.13 -7.47
CA TYR A 470 6.55 4.73 -6.80
C TYR A 470 6.68 4.21 -5.36
N GLY A 471 5.56 4.15 -4.63
CA GLY A 471 5.53 3.72 -3.24
C GLY A 471 6.04 2.30 -3.04
N ILE A 472 5.68 1.37 -3.93
CA ILE A 472 6.16 -0.03 -3.85
C ILE A 472 7.65 -0.17 -4.16
N THR A 473 8.27 0.79 -4.86
CA THR A 473 9.72 0.78 -5.13
C THR A 473 10.59 1.27 -3.98
N TYR A 474 10.01 1.90 -2.96
CA TYR A 474 10.73 2.29 -1.73
C TYR A 474 10.02 1.79 -0.46
N GLU A 475 9.21 0.74 -0.59
CA GLU A 475 8.47 0.18 0.54
C GLU A 475 9.43 -0.61 1.46
N ALA A 476 9.45 -0.21 2.73
CA ALA A 476 10.03 -0.97 3.82
C ALA A 476 9.00 -1.07 4.94
N VAL A 477 8.85 -2.26 5.53
CA VAL A 477 7.97 -2.51 6.67
C VAL A 477 8.81 -2.69 7.92
N ASP A 478 8.37 -2.12 9.04
CA ASP A 478 9.02 -2.34 10.33
C ASP A 478 9.06 -3.83 10.67
N THR A 479 10.18 -4.30 11.23
CA THR A 479 10.28 -5.62 11.85
C THR A 479 10.26 -5.47 13.36
N PHE A 480 9.62 -6.42 14.03
CA PHE A 480 9.43 -6.41 15.47
C PHE A 480 9.81 -7.75 16.07
N ASP A 481 10.38 -7.70 17.27
CA ASP A 481 10.57 -8.88 18.13
C ASP A 481 9.78 -8.68 19.43
N GLU A 482 9.32 -9.80 20.00
CA GLU A 482 8.68 -9.84 21.30
C GLU A 482 9.71 -10.26 22.36
N LEU A 483 9.83 -9.45 23.41
CA LEU A 483 10.69 -9.69 24.56
C LEU A 483 10.05 -10.70 25.53
N ALA A 484 10.85 -11.22 26.47
CA ALA A 484 10.39 -12.24 27.41
C ALA A 484 9.28 -11.77 28.37
N ASP A 485 9.22 -10.47 28.66
CA ASP A 485 8.17 -9.81 29.45
C ASP A 485 6.90 -9.52 28.63
N GLY A 486 6.94 -9.73 27.31
CA GLY A 486 5.84 -9.50 26.38
C GLY A 486 5.85 -8.12 25.71
N ASP A 487 6.87 -7.30 25.92
CA ASP A 487 7.04 -6.03 25.21
C ASP A 487 7.44 -6.28 23.75
N VAL A 488 6.93 -5.44 22.84
CA VAL A 488 7.21 -5.53 21.40
C VAL A 488 8.08 -4.35 20.99
N ILE A 489 9.32 -4.65 20.58
CA ILE A 489 10.30 -3.65 20.16
C ILE A 489 10.53 -3.72 18.66
N ARG A 490 10.73 -2.56 18.02
CA ARG A 490 11.13 -2.51 16.61
C ARG A 490 12.61 -2.89 16.50
N THR A 491 12.91 -3.90 15.68
CA THR A 491 14.27 -4.43 15.48
C THR A 491 14.90 -4.02 14.16
N GLY A 492 14.13 -3.45 13.25
CA GLY A 492 14.64 -2.97 11.97
C GLY A 492 13.57 -2.80 10.93
N TYR A 493 13.97 -3.03 9.67
CA TYR A 493 13.12 -2.93 8.51
C TYR A 493 13.29 -4.15 7.62
N ARG A 494 12.19 -4.54 6.96
CA ARG A 494 12.18 -5.49 5.87
C ARG A 494 11.75 -4.78 4.60
N ALA A 495 12.61 -4.82 3.59
CA ALA A 495 12.32 -4.27 2.29
C ALA A 495 11.24 -5.10 1.56
N GLY A 496 10.32 -4.41 0.89
CA GLY A 496 9.26 -5.00 0.07
C GLY A 496 9.82 -5.70 -1.18
N GLU A 497 8.98 -6.51 -1.83
CA GLU A 497 9.43 -7.39 -2.94
C GLU A 497 9.88 -6.62 -4.20
N PHE A 498 9.46 -5.36 -4.32
CA PHE A 498 9.82 -4.44 -5.41
C PHE A 498 10.74 -3.32 -4.97
N PHE A 499 11.31 -3.40 -3.76
CA PHE A 499 12.24 -2.41 -3.25
C PHE A 499 13.40 -2.21 -4.24
N ASN A 500 13.44 -1.02 -4.82
CA ASN A 500 14.38 -0.58 -5.82
C ASN A 500 14.62 0.92 -5.64
N PRO A 501 15.57 1.29 -4.77
CA PRO A 501 15.84 2.69 -4.45
C PRO A 501 16.37 3.48 -5.65
N ILE A 502 16.95 2.81 -6.67
CA ILE A 502 17.38 3.47 -7.92
C ILE A 502 16.15 4.02 -8.65
N PHE A 503 15.12 3.18 -8.85
CA PHE A 503 13.90 3.61 -9.52
C PHE A 503 13.16 4.68 -8.72
N ALA A 504 13.05 4.51 -7.40
CA ALA A 504 12.39 5.48 -6.54
C ALA A 504 13.08 6.85 -6.56
N ALA A 505 14.41 6.89 -6.48
CA ALA A 505 15.18 8.13 -6.53
C ALA A 505 15.03 8.84 -7.87
N ILE A 506 15.08 8.11 -8.99
CA ILE A 506 14.90 8.68 -10.35
C ILE A 506 13.47 9.20 -10.55
N ILE A 507 12.44 8.43 -10.17
CA ILE A 507 11.03 8.87 -10.30
C ILE A 507 10.82 10.19 -9.55
N THR A 508 11.32 10.26 -8.30
CA THR A 508 11.08 11.42 -7.44
C THR A 508 11.95 12.60 -7.83
N SER A 509 13.22 12.41 -8.22
CA SER A 509 14.11 13.51 -8.63
C SER A 509 13.59 14.25 -9.86
N TYR A 510 13.21 13.53 -10.91
CA TYR A 510 12.62 14.12 -12.11
C TYR A 510 11.32 14.87 -11.81
N THR A 511 10.51 14.35 -10.89
CA THR A 511 9.28 15.02 -10.48
C THR A 511 9.60 16.32 -9.72
N ARG A 512 10.53 16.30 -8.77
CA ARG A 512 10.97 17.52 -8.06
C ARG A 512 11.57 18.56 -8.99
N ILE A 513 12.34 18.16 -10.01
CA ILE A 513 12.87 19.06 -11.05
C ILE A 513 11.72 19.73 -11.80
N LYS A 514 10.68 18.98 -12.20
CA LYS A 514 9.51 19.55 -12.87
C LYS A 514 8.77 20.56 -12.01
N LEU A 515 8.59 20.29 -10.71
CA LEU A 515 7.97 21.25 -9.79
C LEU A 515 8.82 22.50 -9.62
N ALA A 516 10.13 22.35 -9.41
CA ALA A 516 11.05 23.49 -9.28
C ALA A 516 11.02 24.36 -10.54
N LEU A 517 11.04 23.74 -11.73
CA LEU A 517 10.93 24.44 -13.01
C LEU A 517 9.57 25.13 -13.18
N ALA A 518 8.47 24.49 -12.79
CA ALA A 518 7.14 25.08 -12.86
C ALA A 518 7.01 26.29 -11.93
N ALA A 519 7.49 26.17 -10.68
CA ALA A 519 7.50 27.26 -9.71
C ALA A 519 8.33 28.44 -10.21
N GLN A 520 9.53 28.18 -10.74
CA GLN A 520 10.39 29.22 -11.31
C GLN A 520 9.68 29.93 -12.48
N LYS A 521 9.08 29.17 -13.41
CA LYS A 521 8.35 29.76 -14.55
C LYS A 521 7.14 30.59 -14.13
N ILE A 522 6.44 30.18 -13.07
CA ILE A 522 5.32 30.95 -12.51
C ILE A 522 5.85 32.27 -11.94
N GLU A 523 6.95 32.23 -11.19
CA GLU A 523 7.58 33.44 -10.64
C GLU A 523 8.12 34.37 -11.74
N ASP A 524 8.78 33.84 -12.76
CA ASP A 524 9.27 34.58 -13.92
C ASP A 524 8.14 35.27 -14.70
N ALA A 525 6.94 34.67 -14.69
CA ALA A 525 5.73 35.24 -15.30
C ALA A 525 5.02 36.27 -14.39
N GLY A 526 5.60 36.62 -13.24
CA GLY A 526 5.02 37.56 -12.27
C GLY A 526 4.02 36.94 -11.29
N GLY A 527 3.88 35.61 -11.31
CA GLY A 527 3.10 34.87 -10.32
C GLY A 527 3.85 34.72 -8.99
N LEU A 528 3.13 34.27 -7.96
CA LEU A 528 3.70 34.06 -6.63
C LEU A 528 3.42 32.61 -6.20
N PRO A 529 4.39 31.69 -6.33
CA PRO A 529 4.28 30.36 -5.74
C PRO A 529 4.13 30.47 -4.21
N ILE A 530 3.07 29.86 -3.67
CA ILE A 530 2.75 29.91 -2.23
C ILE A 530 3.04 28.56 -1.57
N LEU A 531 2.66 27.47 -2.24
CA LEU A 531 2.72 26.11 -1.73
C LEU A 531 3.06 25.16 -2.88
N LEU A 532 3.97 24.23 -2.62
CA LEU A 532 4.30 23.12 -3.50
C LEU A 532 3.97 21.82 -2.78
N MET A 533 3.27 20.89 -3.45
CA MET A 533 2.86 19.60 -2.87
C MET A 533 2.91 18.47 -3.90
N THR A 534 4.09 17.87 -4.07
CA THR A 534 4.34 16.62 -4.82
C THR A 534 4.24 16.70 -6.33
N ASP A 535 3.17 17.21 -6.91
CA ASP A 535 2.87 17.29 -8.36
C ASP A 535 2.46 18.68 -8.83
#